data_AF-B2AMD0-F1
#
_entry.id   AF-B2AMD0-F1
#
_cell.length_a   1.000
_cell.length_b   1.000
_cell.length_c   1.000
_cell.angle_alpha   90.00
_cell.angle_beta   90.00
_cell.angle_gamma   90.00
#
_symmetry.space_group_name_H-M   'P 1'
#
loop_
_entity.id
_entity.type
_entity.pdbx_description
1 polymer ?
#
loop_
_entity_poly.entity_id
_entity_poly.type
_entity_poly.pdbx_seq_one_letter_code
_entity_poly.pdbx_strand_id
1 'polypeptide(L)'
;MFVIEASSEGGQGIFCPVASICNHLAATCPSLLQELAKADWPFDRPPDGVGSFYRRPVMYLNSTTGAPEMLFSRGALIRSPQGFRPSDVPLLTVRQNAALDAIHFAATSKALKVVYRPGDVLFFNNRRVLHGREAFTDDSVNGTRHLLRLWLRDEELAGTPPHPLDMLWNLRFAPPRPDEDEAATWPSTPHCV
;
A
#
# COMPACT_ATOMS: atom_id res chain seq x y z
N MET A 1 5.77 5.19 -9.83
CA MET A 1 4.93 6.40 -9.98
C MET A 1 5.71 7.38 -10.83
N PHE A 2 5.08 7.98 -11.83
CA PHE A 2 5.67 9.02 -12.67
C PHE A 2 4.97 10.36 -12.36
N VAL A 3 5.75 11.41 -12.15
CA VAL A 3 5.24 12.74 -11.80
C VAL A 3 5.11 13.57 -13.08
N ILE A 4 3.87 13.85 -13.49
CA ILE A 4 3.59 14.80 -14.58
C ILE A 4 3.63 16.21 -14.01
N GLU A 5 2.86 16.45 -12.94
CA GLU A 5 2.79 17.74 -12.26
C GLU A 5 2.82 17.53 -10.74
N ALA A 6 3.54 18.42 -10.04
CA ALA A 6 3.55 18.48 -8.58
C ALA A 6 2.41 19.36 -8.07
N SER A 7 2.04 19.19 -6.79
CA SER A 7 1.12 20.12 -6.12
C SER A 7 1.75 21.50 -5.94
N SER A 8 0.91 22.54 -5.86
CA SER A 8 1.35 23.91 -5.57
C SER A 8 2.04 24.02 -4.19
N GLU A 9 1.41 23.44 -3.16
CA GLU A 9 1.98 23.39 -1.80
C GLU A 9 1.87 21.98 -1.19
N GLY A 10 2.90 21.57 -0.45
CA GLY A 10 2.92 20.28 0.27
C GLY A 10 3.00 19.06 -0.67
N GLY A 11 2.32 17.99 -0.30
CA GLY A 11 2.13 16.81 -1.18
C GLY A 11 3.34 15.90 -1.33
N GLN A 12 4.34 16.07 -0.46
CA GLN A 12 5.52 15.23 -0.40
C GLN A 12 5.13 13.77 -0.16
N GLY A 13 5.84 12.87 -0.84
CA GLY A 13 5.74 11.43 -0.61
C GLY A 13 6.33 11.07 0.74
N ILE A 14 5.65 10.23 1.49
CA ILE A 14 6.13 9.70 2.77
C ILE A 14 6.40 8.21 2.54
N PHE A 15 7.62 7.75 2.82
CA PHE A 15 8.02 6.36 2.63
C PHE A 15 8.71 5.82 3.88
N CYS A 16 8.35 4.63 4.32
CA CYS A 16 9.00 3.99 5.45
C CYS A 16 9.24 2.49 5.16
N PRO A 17 10.49 2.00 5.26
CA PRO A 17 10.76 0.58 5.14
C PRO A 17 10.06 -0.22 6.25
N VAL A 18 9.40 -1.31 5.87
CA VAL A 18 8.72 -2.23 6.80
C VAL A 18 9.71 -2.79 7.82
N ALA A 19 10.93 -3.12 7.40
CA ALA A 19 11.99 -3.58 8.29
C ALA A 19 12.31 -2.58 9.40
N SER A 20 12.34 -1.27 9.09
CA SER A 20 12.57 -0.22 10.09
C SER A 20 11.45 -0.17 11.14
N ILE A 21 10.20 -0.36 10.72
CA ILE A 21 9.03 -0.43 11.60
C ILE A 21 9.14 -1.68 12.49
N CYS A 22 9.34 -2.86 11.89
CA CYS A 22 9.43 -4.11 12.63
C CYS A 22 10.59 -4.11 13.64
N ASN A 23 11.76 -3.58 13.27
CA ASN A 23 12.90 -3.46 14.18
C ASN A 23 12.58 -2.55 15.38
N HIS A 24 11.90 -1.43 15.13
CA HIS A 24 11.47 -0.55 16.21
C HIS A 24 10.49 -1.27 17.15
N LEU A 25 9.46 -1.91 16.61
CA LEU A 25 8.46 -2.64 17.40
C LEU A 25 9.05 -3.84 18.14
N ALA A 26 10.01 -4.55 17.55
CA ALA A 26 10.71 -5.64 18.20
C ALA A 26 11.48 -5.17 19.44
N ALA A 27 12.06 -3.97 19.39
CA ALA A 27 12.79 -3.38 20.50
C ALA A 27 11.88 -2.78 21.59
N THR A 28 10.74 -2.19 21.21
CA THR A 28 9.91 -1.40 22.15
C THR A 28 8.64 -2.12 22.61
N CYS A 29 8.03 -2.94 21.77
CA CYS A 29 6.75 -3.61 22.04
C CYS A 29 6.58 -4.91 21.23
N PRO A 30 7.40 -5.96 21.47
CA PRO A 30 7.41 -7.17 20.66
C PRO A 30 6.08 -7.93 20.63
N SER A 31 5.25 -7.78 21.67
CA SER A 31 3.92 -8.39 21.73
C SER A 31 2.93 -7.81 20.71
N LEU A 32 3.10 -6.54 20.29
CA LEU A 32 2.31 -5.95 19.21
C LEU A 32 2.80 -6.43 17.84
N LEU A 33 4.09 -6.71 17.68
CA LEU A 33 4.60 -7.34 16.46
C LEU A 33 4.00 -8.74 16.25
N GLN A 34 3.86 -9.51 17.32
CA GLN A 34 3.15 -10.80 17.27
C GLN A 34 1.68 -10.66 16.90
N GLU A 35 1.00 -9.60 17.37
CA GLU A 35 -0.39 -9.32 16.99
C GLU A 35 -0.54 -9.09 15.49
N LEU A 36 0.40 -8.33 14.88
CA LEU A 36 0.38 -8.04 13.45
C LEU A 36 0.51 -9.30 12.58
N ALA A 37 1.13 -10.36 13.10
CA ALA A 37 1.33 -11.63 12.42
C ALA A 37 0.14 -12.60 12.56
N LYS A 38 -0.84 -12.32 13.43
CA LYS A 38 -2.04 -13.17 13.57
C LYS A 38 -2.92 -13.09 12.34
N ALA A 39 -3.58 -14.19 11.98
CA ALA A 39 -4.41 -14.27 10.78
C ALA A 39 -5.87 -13.81 10.98
N ASP A 40 -6.19 -13.05 12.03
CA ASP A 40 -7.55 -12.72 12.44
C ASP A 40 -8.02 -11.30 12.09
N TRP A 41 -7.24 -10.54 11.31
CA TRP A 41 -7.56 -9.16 10.96
C TRP A 41 -8.64 -9.06 9.87
N PRO A 42 -9.75 -8.34 10.09
CA PRO A 42 -10.88 -8.27 9.18
C PRO A 42 -10.69 -7.17 8.10
N PHE A 43 -10.17 -7.57 6.95
CA PHE A 43 -10.01 -6.71 5.78
C PHE A 43 -11.32 -6.62 4.97
N ASP A 44 -11.81 -5.41 4.73
CA ASP A 44 -13.12 -5.14 4.10
C ASP A 44 -13.15 -5.19 2.56
N ARG A 45 -12.07 -5.68 1.92
CA ARG A 45 -11.93 -5.76 0.46
C ARG A 45 -11.47 -7.16 0.06
N PRO A 46 -12.35 -8.17 0.11
CA PRO A 46 -11.99 -9.51 -0.31
C PRO A 46 -11.53 -9.50 -1.78
N PRO A 47 -10.40 -10.14 -2.10
CA PRO A 47 -9.80 -10.07 -3.43
C PRO A 47 -10.67 -10.71 -4.53
N ASP A 48 -11.47 -11.72 -4.20
CA ASP A 48 -12.43 -12.39 -5.08
C ASP A 48 -13.80 -11.70 -5.15
N GLY A 49 -14.01 -10.65 -4.34
CA GLY A 49 -15.30 -9.97 -4.20
C GLY A 49 -16.37 -10.80 -3.48
N VAL A 50 -16.01 -11.94 -2.87
CA VAL A 50 -16.96 -12.81 -2.18
C VAL A 50 -16.99 -12.47 -0.70
N GLY A 51 -18.19 -12.20 -0.19
CA GLY A 51 -18.41 -11.78 1.19
C GLY A 51 -18.04 -10.31 1.45
N SER A 52 -18.23 -9.86 2.68
CA SER A 52 -17.98 -8.45 3.06
C SER A 52 -16.58 -8.21 3.61
N PHE A 53 -15.90 -9.27 4.04
CA PHE A 53 -14.54 -9.21 4.54
C PHE A 53 -13.84 -10.57 4.46
N TYR A 54 -12.52 -10.54 4.57
CA TYR A 54 -11.67 -11.72 4.69
C TYR A 54 -10.62 -11.49 5.78
N ARG A 55 -10.08 -12.58 6.31
CA ARG A 55 -9.10 -12.53 7.40
C ARG A 55 -7.71 -12.93 6.94
N ARG A 56 -6.72 -12.14 7.33
CA ARG A 56 -5.29 -12.41 7.08
C ARG A 56 -4.41 -11.57 8.00
N PRO A 57 -3.12 -11.87 8.13
CA PRO A 57 -2.18 -11.01 8.85
C PRO A 57 -1.99 -9.62 8.22
N VAL A 58 -1.54 -8.67 9.03
CA VAL A 58 -1.04 -7.37 8.55
C VAL A 58 0.43 -7.47 8.16
N MET A 59 1.19 -8.24 8.93
CA MET A 59 2.62 -8.47 8.76
C MET A 59 2.91 -9.95 8.49
N TYR A 60 3.90 -10.19 7.63
CA TYR A 60 4.36 -11.49 7.21
C TYR A 60 5.87 -11.57 7.30
N LEU A 61 6.41 -12.78 7.43
CA LEU A 61 7.81 -13.05 7.15
C LEU A 61 7.91 -13.72 5.79
N ASN A 62 8.79 -13.20 4.95
CA ASN A 62 9.11 -13.81 3.67
C ASN A 62 9.72 -15.21 3.91
N SER A 63 9.17 -16.25 3.30
CA SER A 63 9.56 -17.65 3.56
C SER A 63 11.00 -17.98 3.16
N THR A 64 11.55 -17.28 2.17
CA THR A 64 12.92 -17.49 1.68
C THR A 64 13.94 -16.65 2.44
N THR A 65 13.64 -15.38 2.68
CA THR A 65 14.62 -14.41 3.22
C THR A 65 14.44 -14.11 4.70
N GLY A 66 13.30 -14.48 5.30
CA GLY A 66 12.93 -14.08 6.65
C GLY A 66 12.63 -12.58 6.80
N ALA A 67 12.69 -11.80 5.71
CA ALA A 67 12.45 -10.37 5.76
C ALA A 67 10.98 -10.06 6.07
N PRO A 68 10.70 -9.04 6.91
CA PRO A 68 9.34 -8.65 7.21
C PRO A 68 8.69 -7.92 6.03
N GLU A 69 7.43 -8.22 5.79
CA GLU A 69 6.62 -7.64 4.73
C GLU A 69 5.25 -7.22 5.28
N MET A 70 4.71 -6.12 4.74
CA MET A 70 3.38 -5.64 5.05
C MET A 70 2.69 -5.24 3.76
N LEU A 71 1.42 -5.63 3.62
CA LEU A 71 0.58 -5.21 2.52
C LEU A 71 -0.78 -4.87 3.08
N PHE A 72 -1.04 -3.60 3.36
CA PHE A 72 -2.34 -3.16 3.84
C PHE A 72 -2.55 -1.68 3.59
N SER A 73 -3.80 -1.25 3.67
CA SER A 73 -4.16 0.16 3.86
C SER A 73 -4.94 0.25 5.16
N ARG A 74 -4.69 1.28 5.98
CA ARG A 74 -5.42 1.49 7.25
C ARG A 74 -6.93 1.57 7.02
N GLY A 75 -7.34 2.19 5.91
CA GLY A 75 -8.75 2.30 5.52
C GLY A 75 -9.45 0.95 5.29
N ALA A 76 -8.73 -0.14 4.99
CA ALA A 76 -9.33 -1.47 4.86
C ALA A 76 -9.64 -2.15 6.20
N LEU A 77 -9.14 -1.58 7.31
CA LEU A 77 -9.24 -2.15 8.66
C LEU A 77 -10.07 -1.29 9.62
N ILE A 78 -10.14 0.02 9.43
CA ILE A 78 -10.86 0.93 10.35
C ILE A 78 -11.80 1.94 9.67
N ARG A 79 -12.03 1.82 8.35
CA ARG A 79 -12.74 2.79 7.48
C ARG A 79 -11.90 4.03 7.11
N SER A 80 -11.90 4.40 5.83
CA SER A 80 -11.38 5.69 5.35
C SER A 80 -12.43 6.78 5.58
N PRO A 81 -12.08 8.05 5.89
CA PRO A 81 -13.07 9.12 6.03
C PRO A 81 -14.01 9.27 4.83
N GLN A 82 -13.50 8.97 3.62
CA GLN A 82 -14.26 9.00 2.37
C GLN A 82 -14.81 7.63 1.95
N GLY A 83 -14.63 6.58 2.75
CA GLY A 83 -14.92 5.19 2.39
C GLY A 83 -16.16 4.62 3.06
N PHE A 84 -16.87 3.77 2.32
CA PHE A 84 -17.86 2.83 2.86
C PHE A 84 -17.13 1.62 3.47
N ARG A 85 -17.54 1.21 4.68
CA ARG A 85 -17.12 -0.05 5.30
C ARG A 85 -18.40 -0.84 5.62
N PRO A 86 -18.57 -2.07 5.12
CA PRO A 86 -19.77 -2.86 5.40
C PRO A 86 -19.98 -3.05 6.89
N SER A 87 -21.24 -3.01 7.35
CA SER A 87 -21.59 -3.04 8.78
C SER A 87 -21.34 -4.38 9.45
N ASP A 88 -21.24 -5.45 8.66
CA ASP A 88 -20.97 -6.82 9.10
C ASP A 88 -19.46 -7.11 9.21
N VAL A 89 -18.58 -6.19 8.81
CA VAL A 89 -17.14 -6.32 9.06
C VAL A 89 -16.86 -6.10 10.54
N PRO A 90 -16.24 -7.06 11.25
CA PRO A 90 -15.92 -6.91 12.66
C PRO A 90 -15.07 -5.67 12.94
N LEU A 91 -15.34 -5.05 14.10
CA LEU A 91 -14.46 -4.03 14.66
C LEU A 91 -13.15 -4.68 15.11
N LEU A 92 -12.07 -3.90 15.05
CA LEU A 92 -10.79 -4.33 15.57
C LEU A 92 -10.81 -4.41 17.09
N THR A 93 -10.10 -5.39 17.64
CA THR A 93 -9.89 -5.47 19.09
C THR A 93 -9.05 -4.27 19.58
N VAL A 94 -9.05 -4.03 20.90
CA VAL A 94 -8.16 -3.00 21.50
C VAL A 94 -6.70 -3.26 21.14
N ARG A 95 -6.29 -4.54 21.10
CA ARG A 95 -4.91 -4.92 20.77
C ARG A 95 -4.57 -4.71 19.29
N GLN A 96 -5.49 -5.02 18.38
CA GLN A 96 -5.32 -4.75 16.95
C GLN A 96 -5.25 -3.23 16.67
N ASN A 97 -6.08 -2.43 17.33
CA ASN A 97 -5.97 -0.96 17.24
C ASN A 97 -4.62 -0.45 17.75
N ALA A 98 -4.18 -0.91 18.92
CA ALA A 98 -2.88 -0.56 19.47
C ALA A 98 -1.71 -0.96 18.54
N ALA A 99 -1.81 -2.12 17.87
CA ALA A 99 -0.81 -2.56 16.91
C ALA A 99 -0.78 -1.68 15.63
N LEU A 100 -1.93 -1.21 15.13
CA LEU A 100 -1.99 -0.26 14.02
C LEU A 100 -1.42 1.11 14.40
N ASP A 101 -1.69 1.57 15.61
CA ASP A 101 -1.12 2.82 16.13
C ASP A 101 0.39 2.71 16.31
N ALA A 102 0.87 1.56 16.79
CA ALA A 102 2.30 1.31 16.90
C ALA A 102 3.00 1.33 15.53
N ILE A 103 2.39 0.75 14.47
CA ILE A 103 2.89 0.92 13.10
C ILE A 103 2.93 2.41 12.73
N HIS A 104 1.85 3.16 12.98
CA HIS A 104 1.78 4.57 12.61
C HIS A 104 2.87 5.40 13.27
N PHE A 105 3.04 5.29 14.59
CA PHE A 105 4.05 6.05 15.32
C PHE A 105 5.48 5.65 14.91
N ALA A 106 5.73 4.34 14.76
CA ALA A 106 7.03 3.85 14.29
C ALA A 106 7.34 4.37 12.88
N ALA A 107 6.38 4.26 11.96
CA ALA A 107 6.53 4.73 10.58
C ALA A 107 6.78 6.23 10.52
N THR A 108 6.00 7.04 11.24
CA THR A 108 6.16 8.51 11.29
C THR A 108 7.55 8.90 11.80
N SER A 109 8.07 8.22 12.83
CA SER A 109 9.41 8.51 13.38
C SER A 109 10.58 8.12 12.47
N LYS A 110 10.34 7.26 11.47
CA LYS A 110 11.36 6.68 10.58
C LYS A 110 11.08 6.97 9.10
N ALA A 111 10.13 7.84 8.80
CA ALA A 111 9.71 8.11 7.44
C ALA A 111 10.74 8.99 6.71
N LEU A 112 10.95 8.68 5.45
CA LEU A 112 11.65 9.52 4.49
C LEU A 112 10.62 10.34 3.73
N LYS A 113 10.85 11.64 3.65
CA LYS A 113 10.04 12.55 2.83
C LYS A 113 10.71 12.77 1.49
N VAL A 114 9.94 12.66 0.42
CA VAL A 114 10.40 12.87 -0.96
C VAL A 114 9.58 13.99 -1.57
N VAL A 115 10.27 15.06 -1.97
CA VAL A 115 9.68 16.14 -2.76
C VAL A 115 9.61 15.67 -4.20
N TYR A 116 8.44 15.83 -4.83
CA TYR A 116 8.24 15.46 -6.22
C TYR A 116 8.57 16.62 -7.15
N ARG A 117 9.22 16.32 -8.27
CA ARG A 117 9.44 17.23 -9.40
C ARG A 117 8.86 16.61 -10.67
N PRO A 118 8.30 17.41 -11.60
CA PRO A 118 7.92 16.93 -12.93
C PRO A 118 9.08 16.15 -13.58
N GLY A 119 8.76 14.97 -14.12
CA GLY A 119 9.74 14.05 -14.69
C GLY A 119 10.30 13.00 -13.71
N ASP A 120 10.09 13.16 -12.40
CA ASP A 120 10.54 12.16 -11.42
C ASP A 120 9.84 10.81 -11.64
N VAL A 121 10.63 9.73 -11.55
CA VAL A 121 10.13 8.35 -11.57
C VAL A 121 10.51 7.67 -10.26
N LEU A 122 9.49 7.22 -9.53
CA LEU A 122 9.66 6.53 -8.25
C LEU A 122 9.32 5.04 -8.37
N PHE A 123 10.29 4.20 -8.03
CA PHE A 123 10.12 2.76 -7.86
C PHE A 123 10.30 2.39 -6.38
N PHE A 124 9.37 1.61 -5.86
CA PHE A 124 9.47 1.07 -4.51
C PHE A 124 8.75 -0.28 -4.42
N ASN A 125 9.26 -1.17 -3.58
CA ASN A 125 8.65 -2.47 -3.37
C ASN A 125 7.43 -2.34 -2.43
N ASN A 126 6.24 -2.54 -2.98
CA ASN A 126 4.97 -2.35 -2.27
C ASN A 126 4.74 -3.33 -1.09
N ARG A 127 5.53 -4.40 -0.96
CA ARG A 127 5.50 -5.33 0.20
C ARG A 127 6.48 -4.91 1.31
N ARG A 128 7.50 -4.11 0.97
CA ARG A 128 8.62 -3.78 1.86
C ARG A 128 8.69 -2.30 2.24
N VAL A 129 7.90 -1.45 1.59
CA VAL A 129 7.83 -0.02 1.87
C VAL A 129 6.37 0.39 2.07
N LEU A 130 6.05 0.84 3.27
CA LEU A 130 4.80 1.57 3.49
C LEU A 130 4.97 2.97 2.92
N HIS A 131 3.91 3.47 2.30
CA HIS A 131 3.93 4.77 1.67
C HIS A 131 2.65 5.55 1.97
N GLY A 132 2.77 6.87 1.93
CA GLY A 132 1.71 7.83 2.14
C GLY A 132 2.09 9.16 1.49
N ARG A 133 1.36 10.20 1.87
CA ARG A 133 1.62 11.55 1.41
C ARG A 133 1.27 12.56 2.50
N GLU A 134 1.89 13.73 2.42
CA GLU A 134 1.43 14.89 3.17
C GLU A 134 0.12 15.45 2.62
N ALA A 135 -0.52 16.30 3.42
CA ALA A 135 -1.55 17.20 2.94
C ALA A 135 -0.97 18.12 1.86
N PHE A 136 -1.82 18.53 0.92
CA PHE A 136 -1.42 19.42 -0.17
C PHE A 136 -2.60 20.26 -0.62
N THR A 137 -2.26 21.34 -1.29
CA THR A 137 -3.21 22.23 -1.96
C THR A 137 -2.88 22.25 -3.44
N ASP A 138 -3.89 22.00 -4.27
CA ASP A 138 -3.84 22.25 -5.70
C ASP A 138 -4.40 23.64 -5.98
N ASP A 139 -3.88 24.28 -7.02
CA ASP A 139 -4.37 25.57 -7.50
C ASP A 139 -4.49 25.50 -9.02
N SER A 140 -5.65 25.89 -9.55
CA SER A 140 -5.88 25.94 -10.99
C SER A 140 -4.90 26.85 -11.73
N VAL A 141 -4.27 27.81 -11.04
CA VAL A 141 -3.27 28.72 -11.62
C VAL A 141 -1.84 28.21 -11.42
N ASN A 142 -1.53 27.64 -10.25
CA ASN A 142 -0.16 27.29 -9.87
C ASN A 142 0.18 25.78 -9.99
N GLY A 143 -0.79 24.95 -10.39
CA GLY A 143 -0.59 23.54 -10.72
C GLY A 143 -1.52 22.60 -9.96
N THR A 144 -1.96 21.55 -10.65
CA THR A 144 -2.76 20.46 -10.08
C THR A 144 -1.94 19.18 -10.07
N ARG A 145 -1.79 18.56 -8.90
CA ARG A 145 -0.94 17.38 -8.75
C ARG A 145 -1.42 16.21 -9.63
N HIS A 146 -0.61 15.83 -10.62
CA HIS A 146 -0.93 14.75 -11.55
C HIS A 146 0.20 13.71 -11.60
N LEU A 147 -0.11 12.49 -11.12
CA LEU A 147 0.83 11.36 -11.11
C LEU A 147 0.23 10.14 -11.79
N LEU A 148 1.04 9.46 -12.60
CA LEU A 148 0.71 8.14 -13.14
C LEU A 148 1.26 7.05 -12.21
N ARG A 149 0.45 6.02 -11.94
CA ARG A 149 0.85 4.88 -11.11
C ARG A 149 0.73 3.60 -11.91
N LEU A 150 1.86 2.89 -12.00
CA LEU A 150 1.96 1.56 -12.57
C LEU A 150 2.28 0.53 -11.49
N TRP A 151 1.69 -0.66 -11.61
CA TRP A 151 2.08 -1.84 -10.85
C TRP A 151 3.01 -2.68 -11.72
N LEU A 152 4.19 -2.99 -11.20
CA LEU A 152 5.20 -3.77 -11.91
C LEU A 152 5.47 -5.05 -11.13
N ARG A 153 5.67 -6.14 -11.87
CA ARG A 153 6.14 -7.42 -11.35
C ARG A 153 7.31 -7.88 -12.21
N ASP A 154 8.47 -7.96 -11.58
CA ASP A 154 9.64 -8.61 -12.16
C ASP A 154 9.53 -10.12 -11.94
N GLU A 155 9.59 -10.94 -12.98
CA GLU A 155 9.38 -12.39 -12.86
C GLU A 155 10.47 -13.08 -12.04
N GLU A 156 11.69 -12.54 -12.04
CA GLU A 156 12.84 -13.09 -11.34
C GLU A 156 12.94 -12.53 -9.91
N LEU A 157 12.68 -11.23 -9.73
CA LEU A 157 12.94 -10.50 -8.49
C LEU A 157 11.72 -10.31 -7.59
N ALA A 158 10.49 -10.53 -8.08
CA ALA A 158 9.28 -10.34 -7.26
C ALA A 158 9.21 -11.29 -6.05
N GLY A 159 9.88 -12.45 -6.16
CA GLY A 159 9.80 -13.54 -5.20
C GLY A 159 8.37 -14.06 -5.00
N THR A 160 8.20 -15.01 -4.08
CA THR A 160 6.88 -15.58 -3.78
C THR A 160 6.15 -14.72 -2.75
N PRO A 161 4.90 -14.29 -2.99
CA PRO A 161 4.08 -13.70 -1.95
C PRO A 161 3.81 -14.70 -0.81
N PRO A 162 3.59 -14.24 0.44
CA PRO A 162 3.08 -15.10 1.50
C PRO A 162 1.72 -15.69 1.09
N HIS A 163 1.45 -16.95 1.45
CA HIS A 163 0.26 -17.67 1.00
C HIS A 163 -1.08 -16.90 1.10
N PRO A 164 -1.37 -16.15 2.20
CA PRO A 164 -2.61 -15.36 2.30
C PRO A 164 -2.71 -14.19 1.31
N LEU A 165 -1.63 -13.85 0.60
CA LEU A 165 -1.55 -12.81 -0.42
C LEU A 165 -1.50 -13.35 -1.84
N ASP A 166 -1.36 -14.67 -2.04
CA ASP A 166 -1.23 -15.30 -3.36
C ASP A 166 -2.36 -14.88 -4.30
N MET A 167 -3.61 -15.02 -3.85
CA MET A 167 -4.80 -14.65 -4.64
C MET A 167 -4.79 -13.17 -5.02
N LEU A 168 -4.53 -12.28 -4.04
CA LEU A 168 -4.50 -10.83 -4.27
C LEU A 168 -3.40 -10.44 -5.25
N TRP A 169 -2.27 -11.13 -5.22
CA TRP A 169 -1.16 -10.91 -6.14
C TRP A 169 -1.46 -11.43 -7.54
N ASN A 170 -1.99 -12.64 -7.65
CA ASN A 170 -2.32 -13.26 -8.94
C ASN A 170 -3.41 -12.49 -9.67
N LEU A 171 -4.45 -12.01 -8.98
CA LEU A 171 -5.50 -11.18 -9.58
C LEU A 171 -4.97 -9.82 -10.05
N ARG A 172 -3.96 -9.24 -9.36
CA ARG A 172 -3.37 -7.95 -9.74
C ARG A 172 -2.57 -8.03 -11.04
N PHE A 173 -1.94 -9.17 -11.30
CA PHE A 173 -1.06 -9.40 -12.45
C PHE A 173 -1.62 -10.46 -13.41
N ALA A 174 -2.92 -10.74 -13.34
CA ALA A 174 -3.59 -11.60 -14.30
C ALA A 174 -3.57 -10.92 -15.68
N PRO A 175 -3.47 -11.69 -16.78
CA PRO A 175 -3.61 -11.12 -18.11
C PRO A 175 -4.99 -10.45 -18.25
N PRO A 176 -5.09 -9.37 -19.05
CA PRO A 176 -6.37 -8.73 -19.32
C PRO A 176 -7.35 -9.75 -19.90
N ARG A 177 -8.65 -9.55 -19.62
CA ARG A 177 -9.66 -10.46 -20.15
C ARG A 177 -9.75 -10.30 -21.68
N PRO A 178 -10.10 -11.34 -22.45
CA PRO A 178 -10.14 -11.27 -23.91
C PRO A 178 -11.09 -10.20 -24.47
N ASP A 179 -12.04 -9.73 -23.67
CA ASP A 179 -13.02 -8.67 -23.98
C ASP A 179 -12.54 -7.25 -23.59
N GLU A 180 -11.41 -7.13 -22.90
CA GLU A 180 -10.79 -5.85 -22.54
C GLU A 180 -9.70 -5.52 -23.57
N ASP A 181 -10.10 -4.89 -24.66
CA ASP A 181 -9.18 -4.42 -25.71
C ASP A 181 -8.43 -3.16 -25.20
N GLU A 182 -7.42 -3.36 -24.34
CA GLU A 182 -6.62 -2.27 -23.74
C GLU A 182 -5.96 -1.38 -24.81
N ALA A 183 -5.64 -1.95 -25.98
CA ALA A 183 -5.08 -1.23 -27.12
C ALA A 183 -6.06 -0.22 -27.74
N ALA A 184 -7.37 -0.45 -27.63
CA ALA A 184 -8.40 0.47 -28.11
C ALA A 184 -8.65 1.65 -27.15
N THR A 185 -8.30 1.49 -25.87
CA THR A 185 -8.60 2.49 -24.81
C THR A 185 -7.44 3.43 -24.52
N TRP A 186 -6.19 3.04 -24.80
CA TRP A 186 -5.01 3.87 -24.61
C TRP A 186 -4.19 3.93 -25.89
N PRO A 187 -4.39 4.94 -26.77
CA PRO A 187 -3.55 5.12 -27.95
C PRO A 187 -2.12 5.37 -27.46
N SER A 188 -1.28 4.36 -27.56
CA SER A 188 0.07 4.31 -27.01
C SER A 188 1.10 5.06 -27.86
N THR A 189 0.66 5.94 -28.77
CA THR A 189 1.55 6.86 -29.48
C THR A 189 1.89 8.03 -28.55
N PRO A 190 3.13 8.12 -28.03
CA PRO A 190 3.54 9.31 -27.32
C PRO A 190 3.60 10.45 -28.34
N HIS A 191 2.78 11.48 -28.15
CA HIS A 191 2.98 12.74 -28.84
C HIS A 191 4.20 13.41 -28.19
N CYS A 192 5.37 13.26 -28.82
CA CYS A 192 6.50 14.13 -28.52
C CYS A 192 6.08 15.56 -28.91
N VAL A 193 5.99 16.44 -27.91
CA VAL A 193 5.83 17.89 -28.11
C VAL A 193 7.21 18.54 -27.98
#